data_AF-C2XUU6-F1
#
_entry.id   AF-C2XUU6-F1
#
_cell.length_a   1.000
_cell.length_b   1.000
_cell.length_c   1.000
_cell.angle_alpha   90.00
_cell.angle_beta   90.00
_cell.angle_gamma   90.00
#
_symmetry.space_group_name_H-M   'P 1'
#
loop_
_entity.id
_entity.type
_entity.pdbx_description
1 polymer ?
#
loop_
_entity_poly.entity_id
_entity_poly.type
_entity_poly.pdbx_seq_one_letter_code
_entity_poly.pdbx_strand_id
1 'polypeptide(L)'
;MLNREYDPVKGLWNGVGGKIEKGETPLENAIREIKEETNIDVEQNQIQFKGIIKWEDSSYSGGMYVYLVELLNEFTYHTPKKVSEGILD
;
A
#
# COMPACT_ATOMS: atom_id res chain seq x y z
N MET A 1 -4.06 -1.68 -8.39
CA MET A 1 -2.60 -1.55 -8.17
C MET A 1 -2.18 -0.13 -8.51
N LEU A 2 -1.00 0.32 -8.05
CA LEU A 2 -0.47 1.66 -8.32
C LEU A 2 0.73 1.59 -9.29
N ASN A 3 0.63 2.26 -10.43
CA ASN A 3 1.76 2.49 -11.33
C ASN A 3 2.53 3.73 -10.86
N ARG A 4 3.75 3.55 -10.36
CA ARG A 4 4.49 4.61 -9.65
C ARG A 4 5.15 5.61 -10.58
N GLU A 5 5.15 6.88 -10.19
CA GLU A 5 5.77 7.97 -10.95
C GLU A 5 7.18 8.34 -10.46
N TYR A 6 7.58 7.82 -9.30
CA TYR A 6 8.86 8.10 -8.63
C TYR A 6 9.77 6.88 -8.54
N ASP A 7 11.08 7.14 -8.50
CA ASP A 7 12.12 6.13 -8.22
C ASP A 7 11.92 5.52 -6.83
N PRO A 8 12.38 4.27 -6.58
CA PRO A 8 13.25 3.44 -7.44
C PRO A 8 12.51 2.56 -8.45
N VAL A 9 11.17 2.52 -8.41
CA VAL A 9 10.34 1.57 -9.18
C VAL A 9 9.38 2.30 -10.12
N LYS A 10 9.83 3.44 -10.66
CA LYS A 10 9.06 4.26 -11.59
C LYS A 10 8.59 3.44 -12.80
N GLY A 11 7.31 3.56 -13.15
CA GLY A 11 6.66 2.84 -14.25
C GLY A 11 6.22 1.42 -13.92
N LEU A 12 6.58 0.88 -12.74
CA LEU A 12 6.17 -0.45 -12.30
C LEU A 12 4.87 -0.40 -11.49
N TRP A 13 4.03 -1.42 -11.67
CA TRP A 13 2.83 -1.65 -10.88
C TRP A 13 3.19 -2.29 -9.54
N ASN A 14 2.80 -1.62 -8.45
CA ASN A 14 3.06 -2.06 -7.09
C ASN A 14 1.75 -2.11 -6.28
N GLY A 15 1.83 -2.75 -5.11
CA GLY A 15 0.82 -2.58 -4.07
C GLY A 15 0.81 -1.15 -3.55
N VAL A 16 -0.34 -0.74 -3.03
CA VAL A 16 -0.53 0.51 -2.28
C VAL A 16 0.22 0.40 -0.96
N GLY A 17 0.97 1.44 -0.57
CA GLY A 17 1.70 1.42 0.68
C GLY A 17 2.96 2.29 0.70
N GLY A 18 3.42 2.59 1.90
CA GLY A 18 4.56 3.45 2.15
C GLY A 18 5.38 3.05 3.37
N LYS A 19 6.15 4.01 3.89
CA LYS A 19 7.03 3.78 5.04
C LYS A 19 6.24 3.96 6.34
N ILE A 20 6.54 3.12 7.32
CA ILE A 20 6.00 3.28 8.68
C ILE A 20 6.56 4.55 9.30
N GLU A 21 5.67 5.43 9.76
CA GLU A 21 6.05 6.67 10.44
C GLU A 21 6.37 6.46 11.92
N LYS A 22 7.05 7.44 12.54
CA LYS A 22 7.45 7.33 13.94
C LYS A 22 6.22 7.33 14.86
N GLY A 23 6.06 6.26 15.63
CA GLY A 23 4.95 6.10 16.59
C GLY A 23 3.73 5.39 16.00
N GLU A 24 3.79 4.99 14.73
CA GLU A 24 2.74 4.26 14.03
C GLU A 24 2.98 2.75 14.10
N THR A 25 1.92 1.97 14.29
CA THR A 25 1.96 0.51 14.12
C THR A 25 1.90 0.15 12.62
N PRO A 26 2.41 -1.02 12.20
CA PRO A 26 2.31 -1.43 10.80
C PRO A 26 0.87 -1.48 10.25
N LEU A 27 -0.11 -1.73 11.13
CA LEU A 27 -1.54 -1.72 10.76
C LEU A 27 -2.05 -0.30 10.52
N GLU A 28 -1.75 0.63 11.42
CA GLU A 28 -2.11 2.04 11.26
C GLU A 28 -1.49 2.61 9.98
N ASN A 29 -0.23 2.25 9.72
CA ASN A 29 0.47 2.60 8.48
C ASN A 29 -0.27 2.13 7.24
N ALA A 30 -0.63 0.84 7.17
CA ALA A 30 -1.35 0.30 6.03
C ALA A 30 -2.70 0.99 5.80
N ILE A 31 -3.46 1.27 6.87
CA ILE A 31 -4.75 1.97 6.78
C ILE A 31 -4.57 3.41 6.28
N ARG A 32 -3.57 4.13 6.80
CA ARG A 32 -3.25 5.50 6.40
C ARG A 32 -2.86 5.58 4.93
N GLU A 33 -1.93 4.74 4.49
CA GLU A 33 -1.44 4.72 3.10
C GLU A 33 -2.56 4.36 2.10
N ILE A 34 -3.44 3.42 2.45
CA ILE A 34 -4.61 3.12 1.63
C ILE A 34 -5.48 4.37 1.46
N LYS A 35 -5.72 5.11 2.55
CA LYS A 35 -6.54 6.32 2.50
C LYS A 35 -5.87 7.41 1.65
N GLU A 36 -4.58 7.66 1.85
CA GLU A 36 -3.84 8.71 1.15
C GLU A 36 -3.74 8.45 -0.36
N GLU A 37 -3.39 7.23 -0.75
CA GLU A 37 -3.20 6.91 -2.16
C GLU A 37 -4.53 6.69 -2.89
N THR A 38 -5.48 6.00 -2.26
CA THR A 38 -6.69 5.52 -2.96
C THR A 38 -7.96 6.29 -2.60
N ASN A 39 -7.96 7.08 -1.52
CA ASN A 39 -9.14 7.65 -0.88
C ASN A 39 -10.16 6.64 -0.32
N ILE A 40 -9.82 5.35 -0.28
CA ILE A 40 -10.67 4.30 0.29
C ILE A 40 -10.54 4.32 1.81
N ASP A 41 -11.68 4.32 2.51
CA ASP A 41 -11.73 4.14 3.96
C ASP A 41 -11.75 2.65 4.30
N VAL A 42 -10.83 2.22 5.16
CA VAL A 42 -10.70 0.83 5.61
C VAL A 42 -10.70 0.79 7.13
N GLU A 43 -11.61 0.02 7.70
CA GLU A 43 -11.66 -0.26 9.13
C GLU A 43 -10.71 -1.42 9.50
N GLN A 44 -10.27 -1.47 10.76
CA GLN A 44 -9.32 -2.50 11.23
C GLN A 44 -9.83 -3.94 11.05
N ASN A 45 -11.15 -4.16 11.05
CA ASN A 45 -11.77 -5.47 10.82
C ASN A 45 -11.82 -5.88 9.32
N GLN A 46 -11.57 -4.96 8.38
CA GLN A 46 -11.59 -5.20 6.94
C GLN A 46 -10.20 -5.51 6.37
N ILE A 47 -9.15 -5.26 7.15
CA ILE A 47 -7.76 -5.44 6.75
C ILE A 47 -7.14 -6.65 7.45
N GLN A 48 -6.57 -7.55 6.66
CA GLN A 48 -6.03 -8.82 7.13
C GLN A 48 -4.53 -8.84 7.00
N PHE A 49 -3.82 -9.07 8.11
CA PHE A 49 -2.39 -9.31 8.06
C PHE A 49 -2.08 -10.65 7.37
N LYS A 50 -1.17 -10.65 6.41
CA LYS A 50 -0.76 -11.84 5.62
C LYS A 50 0.68 -12.28 5.86
N GLY A 51 1.51 -11.45 6.47
CA GLY A 51 2.86 -11.83 6.86
C GLY A 51 3.87 -10.70 6.77
N ILE A 52 5.13 -11.03 7.09
CA ILE A 52 6.27 -10.13 6.95
C ILE A 52 7.17 -10.72 5.88
N ILE A 53 7.45 -9.95 4.84
CA ILE A 53 8.52 -10.28 3.89
C ILE A 53 9.77 -9.57 4.38
N LYS A 54 10.87 -10.30 4.54
CA LYS A 54 12.16 -9.76 4.94
C LYS A 54 13.18 -10.09 3.87
N TRP A 55 14.12 -9.17 3.66
CA TRP A 55 15.29 -9.40 2.83
C TRP A 55 16.52 -8.95 3.60
N GLU A 56 17.58 -9.73 3.46
CA GLU A 56 18.88 -9.47 4.06
C GLU A 56 19.94 -9.66 2.98
N ASP A 57 20.75 -8.63 2.78
CA ASP A 57 21.97 -8.66 1.97
C ASP A 57 23.13 -8.14 2.83
N SER A 58 24.35 -8.42 2.38
CA SER A 58 25.64 -8.03 2.97
C SER A 58 25.73 -6.57 3.44
N SER A 59 24.99 -5.65 2.81
CA SER A 59 25.03 -4.21 3.11
C SER A 59 23.66 -3.58 3.43
N TYR A 60 22.56 -4.34 3.33
CA TYR A 60 21.21 -3.80 3.48
C TYR A 60 20.24 -4.87 4.00
N SER A 61 19.51 -4.53 5.06
CA SER A 61 18.37 -5.32 5.53
C SER A 61 17.11 -4.47 5.47
N GLY A 62 16.00 -5.12 5.15
CA GLY A 62 14.70 -4.48 5.10
C GLY A 62 13.58 -5.50 5.14
N GLY A 63 12.37 -4.98 5.05
CA GLY A 63 11.19 -5.82 5.00
C GLY A 63 9.92 -5.00 4.81
N MET A 64 8.82 -5.70 4.63
CA MET A 64 7.49 -5.13 4.52
C MET A 64 6.48 -5.98 5.29
N TYR A 65 5.49 -5.32 5.86
CA TYR A 65 4.30 -5.95 6.39
C TYR A 65 3.26 -6.03 5.27
N VAL A 66 2.73 -7.21 5.02
CA VAL A 66 1.78 -7.44 3.94
C VAL A 66 0.38 -7.55 4.52
N TYR A 67 -0.53 -6.78 3.94
CA TYR A 67 -1.94 -6.77 4.29
C TYR A 67 -2.80 -7.01 3.06
N LEU A 68 -3.97 -7.61 3.25
CA LEU A 68 -4.99 -7.78 2.24
C LEU A 68 -6.28 -7.09 2.70
N VAL A 69 -6.87 -6.31 1.81
CA VAL A 69 -8.21 -5.74 1.97
C VAL A 69 -9.08 -6.23 0.83
N GLU A 70 -10.25 -6.76 1.16
CA GLU A 70 -11.25 -7.17 0.19
C GLU A 70 -12.39 -6.16 0.21
N LEU A 71 -12.61 -5.52 -0.93
CA LEU A 71 -13.73 -4.59 -1.11
C LEU A 71 -14.97 -5.37 -1.55
N LEU A 72 -16.15 -4.84 -1.22
CA LEU A 72 -17.41 -5.43 -1.64
C LEU A 72 -17.51 -5.41 -3.17
N ASN A 73 -18.12 -6.43 -3.77
CA ASN A 73 -18.29 -6.52 -5.22
C ASN A 73 -19.06 -5.33 -5.84
N GLU A 74 -19.90 -4.67 -5.04
CA GLU A 74 -20.67 -3.48 -5.45
C GLU A 74 -19.87 -2.18 -5.37
N PHE A 75 -18.65 -2.24 -4.82
CA PHE A 75 -17.76 -1.08 -4.72
C PHE A 75 -17.32 -0.64 -6.11
N THR A 76 -17.85 0.50 -6.55
CA THR A 76 -17.46 1.11 -7.82
C THR A 76 -16.25 2.01 -7.57
N TYR A 77 -15.12 1.65 -8.16
CA TYR A 77 -13.92 2.47 -8.14
C TYR A 77 -13.58 2.88 -9.58
N HIS A 78 -13.67 4.17 -9.86
CA HIS A 78 -13.42 4.68 -11.21
C HIS A 78 -11.93 4.75 -11.51
N THR A 79 -11.44 3.85 -12.35
CA THR A 79 -10.06 3.78 -12.85
C THR A 79 -10.01 3.93 -14.38
N PRO A 80 -8.86 4.33 -14.97
CA PRO A 80 -7.62 4.74 -14.29
C PRO A 80 -7.75 6.09 -13.59
N LYS A 81 -7.16 6.21 -12.40
CA LYS A 81 -7.19 7.45 -11.60
C LYS A 81 -5.78 7.97 -11.37
N LYS A 82 -5.53 9.22 -11.78
CA LYS A 82 -4.28 9.92 -11.48
C LYS A 82 -4.23 10.33 -10.01
N VAL A 83 -3.14 10.01 -9.32
CA VAL A 83 -2.86 10.39 -7.93
C VAL A 83 -1.46 11.01 -7.84
N SER A 84 -1.09 11.56 -6.67
CA SER A 84 0.22 12.19 -6.44
C SER A 84 1.40 11.24 -6.69
N GLU A 85 1.20 9.96 -6.39
CA GLU A 85 2.21 8.90 -6.51
C GLU A 85 2.27 8.22 -7.87
N GLY A 86 1.26 8.40 -8.74
CA GLY A 86 1.11 7.53 -9.90
C GLY A 86 -0.28 7.45 -10.54
N ILE A 87 -0.56 6.30 -11.14
CA ILE A 87 -1.87 5.95 -11.73
C ILE A 87 -2.41 4.70 -11.03
N LEU A 88 -3.60 4.78 -10.46
CA LEU A 88 -4.33 3.63 -9.93
C LEU A 88 -5.18 2.99 -11.02
N ASP A 89 -5.09 1.67 -11.13
CA ASP A 89 -5.92 0.81 -12.01
C ASP A 89 -6.28 -0.52 -11.33
#